data_AF-A0A0Q6FXW3-F1
#
_entry.id   AF-A0A0Q6FXW3-F1
#
_cell.length_a   1.000
_cell.length_b   1.000
_cell.length_c   1.000
_cell.angle_alpha   90.00
_cell.angle_beta   90.00
_cell.angle_gamma   90.00
#
_symmetry.space_group_name_H-M   'P 1'
#
loop_
_entity.id
_entity.type
_entity.pdbx_description
1 polymer ?
#
loop_
_entity_poly.entity_id
_entity_poly.type
_entity_poly.pdbx_seq_one_letter_code
_entity_poly.pdbx_strand_id
1 'polypeptide(L)'
;MTALLDRLGPGSRTGDHLLAVPAHVDVMTLVRAWFPDADWLVEPVSLDTATSRVVPLRGARFRGMAAQPEATPGTLRLAPGHVLTGPHPLTAEDTVTYVLPPRHVEGYVVRPTGEGTPEEQEREAARVLAWVAAAARHAHGAVLESGRTQAVVPDAGQSVDRTLYSAHPLPPQHALALVRTVLVQAVVTAQSAPTDGGPVAWTITTQTPYDGTVEVSLSRTDALPPALLQLPWRDSGPFAYAVRWRSGSPEDEASDHPSSVHVVARSRIAPVVEKVAAVFERAVAGTVLDDAGFAVGV
;
A
#
# COMPACT_ATOMS: atom_id res chain seq x y z
N MET A 1 -20.37 0.67 -15.26
CA MET A 1 -19.00 1.22 -15.10
C MET A 1 -18.57 2.08 -16.30
N THR A 2 -18.85 1.70 -17.55
CA THR A 2 -18.60 2.56 -18.74
C THR A 2 -19.13 3.99 -18.54
N ALA A 3 -20.37 4.15 -18.07
CA ALA A 3 -20.94 5.46 -17.74
C ALA A 3 -20.22 6.20 -16.59
N LEU A 4 -19.65 5.48 -15.61
CA LEU A 4 -18.82 6.09 -14.56
C LEU A 4 -17.48 6.53 -15.15
N LEU A 5 -16.75 5.64 -15.83
CA LEU A 5 -15.46 5.99 -16.43
C LEU A 5 -15.58 7.10 -17.49
N ASP A 6 -16.65 7.12 -18.28
CA ASP A 6 -16.96 8.19 -19.25
C ASP A 6 -17.25 9.52 -18.54
N ARG A 7 -17.81 9.49 -17.32
CA ARG A 7 -17.96 10.67 -16.45
C ARG A 7 -16.62 11.11 -15.85
N LEU A 8 -15.76 10.16 -15.49
CA LEU A 8 -14.46 10.45 -14.85
C LEU A 8 -13.37 10.83 -15.87
N GLY A 9 -13.58 10.67 -17.17
CA GLY A 9 -12.68 11.17 -18.20
C GLY A 9 -13.09 10.75 -19.61
N PRO A 10 -12.49 11.35 -20.65
CA PRO A 10 -12.90 11.07 -22.02
C PRO A 10 -12.55 9.64 -22.44
N GLY A 11 -13.59 8.86 -22.76
CA GLY A 11 -13.52 7.56 -23.39
C GLY A 11 -13.02 6.45 -22.48
N SER A 12 -13.95 5.72 -21.85
CA SER A 12 -13.62 4.47 -21.18
C SER A 12 -12.96 3.49 -22.18
N ARG A 13 -11.79 2.97 -21.82
CA ARG A 13 -11.07 1.99 -22.63
C ARG A 13 -11.15 0.61 -21.99
N THR A 14 -11.02 -0.41 -22.82
CA THR A 14 -10.73 -1.76 -22.34
C THR A 14 -9.38 -1.73 -21.60
N GLY A 15 -9.35 -2.23 -20.36
CA GLY A 15 -8.16 -2.19 -19.50
C GLY A 15 -8.04 -0.98 -18.57
N ASP A 16 -9.03 -0.08 -18.52
CA ASP A 16 -9.07 0.95 -17.48
C ASP A 16 -9.40 0.31 -16.11
N HIS A 17 -8.67 0.75 -15.06
CA HIS A 17 -8.94 0.33 -13.69
C HIS A 17 -9.15 1.54 -12.80
N LEU A 18 -10.20 1.52 -12.00
CA LEU A 18 -10.49 2.52 -10.99
C LEU A 18 -10.01 2.02 -9.63
N LEU A 19 -9.04 2.74 -9.05
CA LEU A 19 -8.66 2.63 -7.64
C LEU A 19 -9.53 3.60 -6.84
N ALA A 20 -10.33 3.08 -5.92
CA ALA A 20 -11.21 3.86 -5.05
C ALA A 20 -10.66 3.81 -3.62
N VAL A 21 -10.20 4.94 -3.09
CA VAL A 21 -9.58 5.02 -1.75
C VAL A 21 -10.22 6.10 -0.89
N PRO A 22 -10.19 5.98 0.45
CA PRO A 22 -10.66 7.05 1.33
C PRO A 22 -9.97 8.39 1.03
N ALA A 23 -10.71 9.50 1.05
CA ALA A 23 -10.23 10.83 0.65
C ALA A 23 -9.06 11.40 1.48
N HIS A 24 -8.74 10.81 2.63
CA HIS A 24 -7.61 11.22 3.47
C HIS A 24 -6.30 10.51 3.11
N VAL A 25 -6.35 9.53 2.20
CA VAL A 25 -5.19 8.76 1.77
C VAL A 25 -4.37 9.61 0.81
N ASP A 26 -3.08 9.77 1.11
CA ASP A 26 -2.13 10.38 0.19
C ASP A 26 -1.75 9.39 -0.92
N VAL A 27 -2.40 9.54 -2.07
CA VAL A 27 -2.14 8.70 -3.24
C VAL A 27 -0.69 8.80 -3.74
N MET A 28 -0.02 9.94 -3.56
CA MET A 28 1.36 10.09 -4.01
C MET A 28 2.30 9.21 -3.18
N THR A 29 2.05 9.11 -1.88
CA THR A 29 2.79 8.19 -1.00
C THR A 29 2.59 6.74 -1.43
N LEU A 30 1.37 6.32 -1.77
CA LEU A 30 1.10 4.97 -2.28
C LEU A 30 1.79 4.71 -3.63
N VAL A 31 1.74 5.66 -4.54
CA VAL A 31 2.37 5.53 -5.85
C VAL A 31 3.88 5.41 -5.70
N ARG A 32 4.52 6.29 -4.93
CA ARG A 32 5.98 6.31 -4.76
C ARG A 32 6.52 5.08 -4.02
N ALA A 33 5.70 4.38 -3.26
CA ALA A 33 6.08 3.13 -2.62
C ALA A 33 6.49 2.05 -3.64
N TRP A 34 5.93 2.08 -4.86
CA TRP A 34 6.28 1.17 -5.94
C TRP A 34 6.99 1.88 -7.09
N PHE A 35 6.61 3.12 -7.40
CA PHE A 35 7.10 3.90 -8.54
C PHE A 35 7.86 5.14 -8.05
N PRO A 36 9.15 5.01 -7.70
CA PRO A 36 9.90 6.08 -7.06
C PRO A 36 10.05 7.34 -7.93
N ASP A 37 10.03 7.16 -9.26
CA ASP A 37 10.13 8.24 -10.24
C ASP A 37 8.76 8.82 -10.65
N ALA A 38 7.68 8.48 -9.96
CA ALA A 38 6.36 8.99 -10.25
C ALA A 38 6.24 10.48 -9.91
N ASP A 39 5.59 11.21 -10.82
CA ASP A 39 5.46 12.66 -10.71
C ASP A 39 4.22 13.20 -11.42
N TRP A 40 3.68 14.29 -10.90
CA TRP A 40 2.51 14.96 -11.48
C TRP A 40 2.90 15.62 -12.81
N LEU A 41 2.28 15.17 -13.89
CA LEU A 41 2.33 15.88 -15.18
C LEU A 41 1.42 17.11 -15.14
N VAL A 42 0.28 16.97 -14.46
CA VAL A 42 -0.67 18.04 -14.15
C VAL A 42 -1.12 17.84 -12.72
N GLU A 43 -0.86 18.81 -11.85
CA GLU A 43 -1.30 18.74 -10.46
C GLU A 43 -2.83 18.86 -10.34
N PRO A 44 -3.45 18.10 -9.42
CA PRO A 44 -4.87 18.23 -9.16
C PRO A 44 -5.18 19.56 -8.48
N VAL A 45 -6.35 20.12 -8.78
CA VAL A 45 -6.88 21.30 -8.09
C VAL A 45 -8.02 20.85 -7.19
N SER A 46 -7.79 20.91 -5.87
CA SER A 46 -8.84 20.59 -4.89
C SER A 46 -9.98 21.61 -4.93
N LEU A 47 -11.16 21.21 -4.47
CA LEU A 47 -12.33 22.10 -4.41
C LEU A 47 -12.06 23.33 -3.52
N ASP A 48 -11.33 23.15 -2.41
CA ASP A 48 -10.94 24.25 -1.51
C ASP A 48 -10.02 25.27 -2.23
N THR A 49 -9.04 24.75 -2.98
CA THR A 49 -8.15 25.57 -3.81
C THR A 49 -8.92 26.27 -4.93
N ALA A 50 -9.86 25.58 -5.58
CA ALA A 50 -10.72 26.19 -6.60
C ALA A 50 -11.59 27.31 -5.99
N THR A 51 -12.15 27.07 -4.80
CA THR A 51 -13.01 28.01 -4.07
C THR A 51 -12.25 29.27 -3.66
N SER A 52 -11.05 29.12 -3.12
CA SER A 52 -10.20 30.27 -2.74
C SER A 52 -9.76 31.12 -3.93
N ARG A 53 -9.71 30.55 -5.14
CA ARG A 53 -9.40 31.25 -6.39
C ARG A 53 -10.60 31.96 -7.02
N VAL A 54 -11.83 31.74 -6.54
CA VAL A 54 -13.02 32.41 -7.07
C VAL A 54 -12.97 33.90 -6.75
N VAL A 55 -12.75 34.72 -7.78
CA VAL A 55 -12.88 36.18 -7.68
C VAL A 55 -14.37 36.54 -7.83
N PRO A 56 -14.96 37.33 -6.92
CA PRO A 56 -16.35 37.73 -7.03
C PRO A 56 -16.57 38.57 -8.29
N LEU A 57 -17.49 38.13 -9.15
CA LEU A 57 -17.87 38.86 -10.36
C LEU A 57 -18.49 40.21 -9.97
N ARG A 58 -17.84 41.32 -10.35
CA ARG A 58 -18.31 42.68 -10.04
C ARG A 58 -19.06 43.30 -11.22
N GLY A 59 -20.22 43.90 -10.94
CA GLY A 59 -20.98 44.71 -11.90
C GLY A 59 -22.48 44.40 -11.90
N ALA A 60 -23.31 45.38 -12.29
CA ALA A 60 -24.78 45.26 -12.28
C ALA A 60 -25.31 44.07 -13.12
N ARG A 61 -24.56 43.67 -14.15
CA ARG A 61 -24.87 42.53 -15.04
C ARG A 61 -24.54 41.14 -14.46
N PHE A 62 -23.87 41.07 -13.30
CA PHE A 62 -23.46 39.82 -12.65
C PHE A 62 -24.06 39.65 -11.25
N ARG A 63 -25.05 40.47 -10.86
CA ARG A 63 -25.80 40.27 -9.61
C ARG A 63 -26.49 38.89 -9.64
N GLY A 64 -26.11 38.03 -8.71
CA GLY A 64 -26.66 36.67 -8.59
C GLY A 64 -25.88 35.58 -9.33
N MET A 65 -24.82 35.93 -10.08
CA MET A 65 -23.91 34.95 -10.67
C MET A 65 -22.67 34.77 -9.78
N ALA A 66 -22.50 33.57 -9.23
CA ALA A 66 -21.25 33.14 -8.63
C ALA A 66 -20.59 32.14 -9.59
N ALA A 67 -19.30 32.30 -9.86
CA ALA A 67 -18.54 31.22 -10.49
C ALA A 67 -18.51 30.05 -9.51
N GLN A 68 -19.00 28.89 -9.95
CA GLN A 68 -19.00 27.70 -9.13
C GLN A 68 -17.60 27.09 -9.18
N PRO A 69 -16.88 26.99 -8.05
CA PRO A 69 -15.57 26.37 -8.04
C PRO A 69 -15.71 24.89 -8.41
N GLU A 70 -14.84 24.41 -9.28
CA GLU A 70 -14.82 23.02 -9.74
C GLU A 70 -13.46 22.41 -9.45
N ALA A 71 -13.46 21.27 -8.76
CA ALA A 71 -12.24 20.50 -8.58
C ALA A 71 -11.80 19.92 -9.93
N THR A 72 -10.51 20.03 -10.25
CA THR A 72 -9.97 19.51 -11.50
C THR A 72 -9.05 18.33 -11.19
N PRO A 73 -9.29 17.14 -11.77
CA PRO A 73 -8.41 15.99 -11.58
C PRO A 73 -7.04 16.27 -12.19
N GLY A 74 -5.99 15.81 -11.50
CA GLY A 74 -4.62 15.83 -11.99
C GLY A 74 -4.32 14.61 -12.87
N THR A 75 -3.14 14.62 -13.47
CA THR A 75 -2.56 13.48 -14.21
C THR A 75 -1.18 13.16 -13.65
N LEU A 76 -1.06 11.97 -13.07
CA LEU A 76 0.16 11.45 -12.46
C LEU A 76 0.78 10.40 -13.39
N ARG A 77 2.06 10.55 -13.72
CA ARG A 77 2.83 9.50 -14.39
C ARG A 77 3.21 8.43 -13.36
N LEU A 78 2.81 7.18 -13.58
CA LEU A 78 3.17 6.05 -12.71
C LEU A 78 4.48 5.40 -13.17
N ALA A 79 4.44 4.81 -14.36
CA ALA A 79 5.51 4.06 -15.00
C ALA A 79 5.53 4.41 -16.49
N PRO A 80 6.56 4.03 -17.26
CA PRO A 80 6.52 4.15 -18.71
C PRO A 80 5.22 3.57 -19.28
N GLY A 81 4.55 4.33 -20.13
CA GLY A 81 3.30 3.89 -20.75
C GLY A 81 2.06 3.89 -19.86
N HIS A 82 2.09 4.40 -18.61
CA HIS A 82 0.96 4.36 -17.68
C HIS A 82 0.76 5.65 -16.89
N VAL A 83 -0.49 6.12 -16.85
CA VAL A 83 -0.90 7.30 -16.08
C VAL A 83 -2.05 7.00 -15.14
N LEU A 84 -2.14 7.78 -14.07
CA LEU A 84 -3.23 7.77 -13.11
C LEU A 84 -3.88 9.16 -13.09
N THR A 85 -5.19 9.24 -13.31
CA THR A 85 -5.95 10.49 -13.29
C THR A 85 -6.84 10.55 -12.07
N GLY A 86 -6.84 11.69 -11.38
CA GLY A 86 -7.63 11.90 -10.17
C GLY A 86 -7.04 13.00 -9.29
N PRO A 87 -7.60 13.24 -8.10
CA PRO A 87 -8.79 12.58 -7.55
C PRO A 87 -10.05 12.95 -8.33
N HIS A 88 -10.94 11.98 -8.49
CA HIS A 88 -12.30 12.22 -8.95
C HIS A 88 -13.29 11.99 -7.80
N PRO A 89 -14.20 12.94 -7.53
CA PRO A 89 -15.21 12.74 -6.50
C PRO A 89 -16.20 11.64 -6.94
N LEU A 90 -16.39 10.64 -6.07
CA LEU A 90 -17.40 9.61 -6.22
C LEU A 90 -18.65 9.99 -5.43
N THR A 91 -19.82 9.81 -6.03
CA THR A 91 -21.09 10.15 -5.39
C THR A 91 -21.55 9.02 -4.46
N ALA A 92 -22.53 9.32 -3.60
CA ALA A 92 -23.19 8.29 -2.80
C ALA A 92 -23.90 7.25 -3.68
N GLU A 93 -24.45 7.68 -4.82
CA GLU A 93 -25.04 6.78 -5.82
C GLU A 93 -23.98 5.84 -6.39
N ASP A 94 -22.82 6.35 -6.83
CA ASP A 94 -21.72 5.50 -7.33
C ASP A 94 -21.31 4.45 -6.29
N THR A 95 -21.25 4.87 -5.02
CA THR A 95 -20.85 3.99 -3.91
C THR A 95 -21.81 2.82 -3.75
N VAL A 96 -23.12 3.07 -3.84
CA VAL A 96 -24.16 2.03 -3.78
C VAL A 96 -24.15 1.18 -5.05
N THR A 97 -24.11 1.82 -6.23
CA THR A 97 -24.19 1.13 -7.53
C THR A 97 -23.03 0.17 -7.75
N TYR A 98 -21.82 0.55 -7.35
CA TYR A 98 -20.60 -0.25 -7.57
C TYR A 98 -20.12 -1.01 -6.33
N VAL A 99 -20.88 -0.96 -5.22
CA VAL A 99 -20.54 -1.63 -3.95
C VAL A 99 -19.16 -1.17 -3.44
N LEU A 100 -18.90 0.13 -3.51
CA LEU A 100 -17.67 0.72 -2.98
C LEU A 100 -17.77 0.90 -1.46
N PRO A 101 -16.64 1.03 -0.75
CA PRO A 101 -16.63 1.33 0.68
C PRO A 101 -17.44 2.60 0.98
N PRO A 102 -18.29 2.63 2.03
CA PRO A 102 -19.29 3.69 2.26
C PRO A 102 -18.74 5.04 2.75
N ARG A 103 -17.42 5.20 2.86
CA ARG A 103 -16.78 6.42 3.40
C ARG A 103 -16.52 7.42 2.26
N HIS A 104 -16.17 8.67 2.54
CA HIS A 104 -15.78 9.63 1.47
C HIS A 104 -14.65 9.02 0.64
N VAL A 105 -14.96 8.52 -0.57
CA VAL A 105 -14.03 7.83 -1.46
C VAL A 105 -13.72 8.73 -2.64
N GLU A 106 -12.44 8.79 -2.99
CA GLU A 106 -11.96 9.39 -4.22
C GLU A 106 -11.58 8.30 -5.21
N GLY A 107 -11.94 8.52 -6.47
CA GLY A 107 -11.60 7.65 -7.57
C GLY A 107 -10.34 8.10 -8.29
N TYR A 108 -9.46 7.15 -8.59
CA TYR A 108 -8.26 7.33 -9.39
C TYR A 108 -8.28 6.34 -10.55
N VAL A 109 -8.30 6.84 -11.78
CA VAL A 109 -8.38 5.99 -12.98
C VAL A 109 -6.98 5.75 -13.52
N VAL A 110 -6.56 4.49 -13.56
CA VAL A 110 -5.32 4.04 -14.18
C VAL A 110 -5.58 3.72 -15.65
N ARG A 111 -4.75 4.28 -16.54
CA ARG A 111 -4.85 4.08 -17.99
C ARG A 111 -3.49 3.82 -18.63
N PRO A 112 -3.39 2.89 -19.60
CA PRO A 112 -2.23 2.78 -20.47
C PRO A 112 -2.23 3.93 -21.51
N THR A 113 -1.05 4.47 -21.79
CA THR A 113 -0.83 5.47 -22.86
C THR A 113 -0.32 4.85 -24.16
N GLY A 114 0.14 3.59 -24.13
CA GLY A 114 0.57 2.83 -25.31
C GLY A 114 2.02 3.07 -25.74
N GLU A 115 2.88 3.56 -24.85
CA GLU A 115 4.31 3.75 -25.11
C GLU A 115 5.11 2.45 -24.84
N GLY A 116 6.24 2.26 -25.53
CA GLY A 116 7.12 1.09 -25.36
C GLY A 116 6.83 -0.08 -26.29
N THR A 117 7.62 -1.15 -26.18
CA THR A 117 7.37 -2.40 -26.91
C THR A 117 6.22 -3.20 -26.27
N PRO A 118 5.56 -4.12 -26.99
CA PRO A 118 4.46 -4.92 -26.42
C PRO A 118 4.86 -5.70 -25.16
N GLU A 119 6.08 -6.25 -25.10
CA GLU A 119 6.58 -7.00 -23.93
C GLU A 119 6.79 -6.08 -22.72
N GLU A 120 7.35 -4.88 -22.92
CA GLU A 120 7.49 -3.87 -21.87
C GLU A 120 6.12 -3.40 -21.35
N GLN A 121 5.17 -3.20 -22.27
CA GLN A 121 3.80 -2.80 -21.94
C GLN A 121 3.10 -3.86 -21.08
N GLU A 122 3.19 -5.14 -21.45
CA GLU A 122 2.59 -6.24 -20.68
C GLU A 122 3.20 -6.35 -19.28
N ARG A 123 4.54 -6.23 -19.18
CA ARG A 123 5.24 -6.28 -17.90
C ARG A 123 4.86 -5.12 -16.98
N GLU A 124 4.84 -3.89 -17.50
CA GLU A 124 4.45 -2.72 -16.72
C GLU A 124 2.96 -2.74 -16.36
N ALA A 125 2.09 -3.20 -17.27
CA ALA A 125 0.67 -3.37 -16.97
C ALA A 125 0.47 -4.35 -15.80
N ALA A 126 1.11 -5.53 -15.84
CA ALA A 126 1.03 -6.49 -14.74
C ALA A 126 1.51 -5.90 -13.40
N ARG A 127 2.59 -5.12 -13.43
CA ARG A 127 3.13 -4.43 -12.25
C ARG A 127 2.19 -3.36 -11.71
N VAL A 128 1.59 -2.55 -12.60
CA VAL A 128 0.62 -1.51 -12.24
C VAL A 128 -0.65 -2.14 -11.66
N LEU A 129 -1.14 -3.26 -12.20
CA LEU A 129 -2.29 -3.97 -11.64
C LEU A 129 -2.01 -4.55 -10.25
N ALA A 130 -0.83 -5.14 -10.06
CA ALA A 130 -0.39 -5.60 -8.76
C ALA A 130 -0.33 -4.43 -7.75
N TRP A 131 0.17 -3.27 -8.16
CA TRP A 131 0.14 -2.06 -7.35
C TRP A 131 -1.29 -1.60 -7.02
N VAL A 132 -2.22 -1.56 -7.99
CA VAL A 132 -3.61 -1.15 -7.76
C VAL A 132 -4.28 -2.03 -6.69
N ALA A 133 -4.12 -3.35 -6.78
CA ALA A 133 -4.65 -4.28 -5.80
C ALA A 133 -4.01 -4.08 -4.41
N ALA A 134 -2.69 -3.92 -4.36
CA ALA A 134 -1.94 -3.69 -3.13
C ALA A 134 -2.31 -2.35 -2.47
N ALA A 135 -2.41 -1.28 -3.24
CA ALA A 135 -2.81 0.05 -2.80
C ALA A 135 -4.24 0.06 -2.26
N ALA A 136 -5.18 -0.58 -2.96
CA ALA A 136 -6.55 -0.74 -2.47
C ALA A 136 -6.57 -1.52 -1.15
N ARG A 137 -5.79 -2.60 -1.03
CA ARG A 137 -5.69 -3.39 0.20
C ARG A 137 -5.18 -2.56 1.38
N HIS A 138 -4.03 -1.89 1.21
CA HIS A 138 -3.38 -1.07 2.22
C HIS A 138 -4.27 0.11 2.65
N ALA A 139 -4.92 0.77 1.70
CA ALA A 139 -5.77 1.92 1.95
C ALA A 139 -7.19 1.56 2.44
N HIS A 140 -7.51 0.27 2.62
CA HIS A 140 -8.88 -0.22 2.85
C HIS A 140 -9.88 0.28 1.80
N GLY A 141 -9.40 0.40 0.56
CA GLY A 141 -10.14 0.82 -0.62
C GLY A 141 -10.71 -0.34 -1.43
N ALA A 142 -11.03 -0.05 -2.68
CA ALA A 142 -11.58 -1.00 -3.63
C ALA A 142 -11.04 -0.78 -5.04
N VAL A 143 -11.14 -1.81 -5.88
CA VAL A 143 -10.75 -1.78 -7.29
C VAL A 143 -11.98 -2.08 -8.15
N LEU A 144 -12.20 -1.29 -9.19
CA LEU A 144 -13.25 -1.54 -10.17
C LEU A 144 -12.62 -1.59 -11.57
N GLU A 145 -12.74 -2.74 -12.21
CA GLU A 145 -12.16 -3.02 -13.53
C GLU A 145 -13.16 -2.76 -14.66
N SER A 146 -12.62 -2.37 -15.81
CA SER A 146 -13.40 -2.17 -17.02
C SER A 146 -14.28 -3.35 -17.41
N GLY A 147 -15.60 -3.12 -17.47
CA GLY A 147 -16.61 -4.14 -17.79
C GLY A 147 -17.22 -4.85 -16.59
N ARG A 148 -16.69 -4.67 -15.37
CA ARG A 148 -17.31 -5.20 -14.15
C ARG A 148 -18.42 -4.28 -13.62
N THR A 149 -19.41 -4.89 -12.98
CA THR A 149 -20.54 -4.20 -12.35
C THR A 149 -20.36 -3.97 -10.85
N GLN A 150 -19.42 -4.67 -10.22
CA GLN A 150 -19.12 -4.57 -8.80
C GLN A 150 -17.62 -4.39 -8.59
N ALA A 151 -17.27 -3.56 -7.61
CA ALA A 151 -15.91 -3.41 -7.17
C ALA A 151 -15.45 -4.65 -6.38
N VAL A 152 -14.16 -4.93 -6.49
CA VAL A 152 -13.46 -5.90 -5.65
C VAL A 152 -12.88 -5.13 -4.48
N VAL A 153 -13.19 -5.55 -3.25
CA VAL A 153 -12.58 -5.03 -2.03
C VAL A 153 -11.53 -6.05 -1.59
N PRO A 154 -10.22 -5.79 -1.78
CA PRO A 154 -9.19 -6.69 -1.31
C PRO A 154 -9.25 -6.85 0.21
N ASP A 155 -8.94 -8.05 0.70
CA ASP A 155 -8.85 -8.32 2.12
C ASP A 155 -7.67 -7.53 2.73
N ALA A 156 -7.96 -6.44 3.43
CA ALA A 156 -6.95 -5.61 4.09
C ALA A 156 -6.12 -6.39 5.13
N GLY A 157 -6.67 -7.48 5.67
CA GLY A 157 -5.97 -8.36 6.59
C GLY A 157 -5.21 -9.49 5.92
N GLN A 158 -5.16 -9.57 4.58
CA GLN A 158 -4.62 -10.72 3.83
C GLN A 158 -3.26 -11.19 4.35
N SER A 159 -2.40 -10.23 4.71
CA SER A 159 -1.14 -10.49 5.38
C SER A 159 -0.98 -9.55 6.57
N VAL A 160 -0.43 -10.10 7.64
CA VAL A 160 -0.10 -9.40 8.87
C VAL A 160 1.40 -9.13 8.98
N ASP A 161 2.17 -9.63 8.02
CA ASP A 161 3.62 -9.58 8.06
C ASP A 161 4.13 -8.14 8.00
N ARG A 162 5.25 -7.92 8.69
CA ARG A 162 5.94 -6.62 8.73
C ARG A 162 7.42 -6.82 8.50
N THR A 163 8.05 -5.85 7.86
CA THR A 163 9.52 -5.82 7.73
C THR A 163 10.03 -4.45 8.12
N LEU A 164 10.82 -4.38 9.19
CA LEU A 164 11.55 -3.17 9.55
C LEU A 164 12.87 -3.14 8.80
N TYR A 165 13.13 -2.05 8.09
CA TYR A 165 14.41 -1.76 7.49
C TYR A 165 15.16 -0.76 8.37
N SER A 166 16.38 -1.12 8.77
CA SER A 166 17.23 -0.29 9.63
C SER A 166 18.71 -0.31 9.22
N ALA A 167 19.42 0.75 9.59
CA ALA A 167 20.87 0.83 9.47
C ALA A 167 21.63 0.00 10.53
N HIS A 168 20.95 -0.46 11.59
CA HIS A 168 21.59 -1.06 12.75
C HIS A 168 21.20 -2.54 12.90
N PRO A 169 22.14 -3.49 12.73
CA PRO A 169 21.88 -4.90 12.98
C PRO A 169 22.05 -5.23 14.47
N LEU A 170 21.10 -5.98 15.05
CA LEU A 170 21.17 -6.45 16.41
C LEU A 170 21.75 -7.87 16.49
N PRO A 171 22.64 -8.13 17.47
CA PRO A 171 23.00 -9.49 17.82
C PRO A 171 21.77 -10.31 18.25
N PRO A 172 21.74 -11.62 17.96
CA PRO A 172 20.58 -12.48 18.18
C PRO A 172 20.11 -12.50 19.64
N GLN A 173 21.02 -12.42 20.62
CA GLN A 173 20.66 -12.39 22.04
C GLN A 173 19.93 -11.10 22.46
N HIS A 174 20.29 -9.95 21.87
CA HIS A 174 19.60 -8.69 22.14
C HIS A 174 18.23 -8.68 21.46
N ALA A 175 18.17 -9.16 20.22
CA ALA A 175 16.90 -9.34 19.51
C ALA A 175 15.96 -10.31 20.25
N LEU A 176 16.48 -11.42 20.77
CA LEU A 176 15.70 -12.36 21.57
C LEU A 176 15.13 -11.72 22.84
N ALA A 177 15.92 -10.91 23.54
CA ALA A 177 15.44 -10.18 24.70
C ALA A 177 14.28 -9.22 24.35
N LEU A 178 14.38 -8.53 23.22
CA LEU A 178 13.31 -7.67 22.69
C LEU A 178 12.05 -8.48 22.33
N VAL A 179 12.19 -9.56 21.56
CA VAL A 179 11.06 -10.41 21.17
C VAL A 179 10.35 -10.99 22.40
N ARG A 180 11.10 -11.39 23.43
CA ARG A 180 10.54 -11.94 24.69
C ARG A 180 9.74 -10.94 25.52
N THR A 181 9.81 -9.64 25.24
CA THR A 181 8.89 -8.65 25.83
C THR A 181 7.45 -8.81 25.34
N VAL A 182 7.25 -9.48 24.21
CA VAL A 182 5.94 -9.76 23.60
C VAL A 182 5.66 -11.26 23.59
N LEU A 183 6.64 -12.06 23.17
CA LEU A 183 6.56 -13.50 22.96
C LEU A 183 7.51 -14.23 23.93
N VAL A 184 7.05 -14.46 25.16
CA VAL A 184 7.88 -14.95 26.28
C VAL A 184 8.59 -16.27 25.97
N GLN A 185 7.96 -17.16 25.20
CA GLN A 185 8.49 -18.49 24.84
C GLN A 185 9.39 -18.47 23.60
N ALA A 186 9.77 -17.29 23.08
CA ALA A 186 10.62 -17.19 21.91
C ALA A 186 11.99 -17.85 22.13
N VAL A 187 12.50 -18.49 21.07
CA VAL A 187 13.82 -19.13 21.05
C VAL A 187 14.52 -18.84 19.73
N VAL A 188 15.85 -18.77 19.76
CA VAL A 188 16.67 -18.71 18.53
C VAL A 188 16.71 -20.12 17.94
N THR A 189 16.31 -20.25 16.68
CA THR A 189 16.26 -21.55 15.98
C THR A 189 17.30 -21.69 14.88
N ALA A 190 17.76 -20.58 14.31
CA ALA A 190 18.79 -20.59 13.29
C ALA A 190 19.75 -19.40 13.45
N GLN A 191 21.02 -19.64 13.14
CA GLN A 191 22.07 -18.64 13.07
C GLN A 191 23.03 -19.03 11.95
N SER A 192 23.42 -18.06 11.12
CA SER A 192 24.38 -18.28 10.04
C SER A 192 25.45 -17.22 10.07
N ALA A 193 26.71 -17.66 10.01
CA ALA A 193 27.84 -16.76 9.91
C ALA A 193 27.80 -16.00 8.57
N PRO A 194 28.16 -14.72 8.54
CA PRO A 194 28.23 -13.93 7.32
C PRO A 194 29.30 -14.50 6.38
N THR A 195 29.02 -14.54 5.08
CA THR A 195 30.02 -14.92 4.07
C THR A 195 31.09 -13.82 3.90
N ASP A 196 30.69 -12.55 4.03
CA ASP A 196 31.54 -11.38 3.73
C ASP A 196 31.91 -10.55 4.98
N GLY A 197 31.87 -11.16 6.18
CA GLY A 197 32.16 -10.45 7.43
C GLY A 197 31.11 -9.42 7.88
N GLY A 198 29.91 -9.45 7.29
CA GLY A 198 28.72 -8.69 7.72
C GLY A 198 28.14 -9.14 9.07
N PRO A 199 26.95 -8.69 9.49
CA PRO A 199 26.33 -9.21 10.70
C PRO A 199 25.84 -10.65 10.54
N VAL A 200 25.77 -11.37 11.66
CA VAL A 200 25.21 -12.72 11.73
C VAL A 200 23.72 -12.67 11.39
N ALA A 201 23.30 -13.46 10.40
CA ALA A 201 21.88 -13.69 10.13
C ALA A 201 21.31 -14.65 11.16
N TRP A 202 20.06 -14.43 11.58
CA TRP A 202 19.43 -15.25 12.60
C TRP A 202 17.91 -15.33 12.43
N THR A 203 17.34 -16.37 13.02
CA THR A 203 15.89 -16.58 13.12
C THR A 203 15.52 -16.90 14.57
N ILE A 204 14.47 -16.24 15.05
CA ILE A 204 13.81 -16.45 16.33
C ILE A 204 12.39 -16.90 16.03
N THR A 205 11.94 -17.98 16.64
CA THR A 205 10.55 -18.45 16.49
C THR A 205 9.84 -18.56 17.81
N THR A 206 8.52 -18.43 17.76
CA THR A 206 7.62 -18.77 18.87
C THR A 206 6.41 -19.48 18.30
N GLN A 207 6.14 -20.70 18.79
CA GLN A 207 4.87 -21.36 18.53
C GLN A 207 3.80 -20.77 19.44
N THR A 208 2.67 -20.38 18.84
CA THR A 208 1.46 -20.02 19.58
C THR A 208 0.60 -21.28 19.74
N PRO A 209 -0.17 -21.41 20.83
CA PRO A 209 -0.96 -22.63 21.06
C PRO A 209 -2.02 -22.92 20.00
N TYR A 210 -2.58 -21.88 19.35
CA TYR A 210 -3.74 -22.02 18.47
C TYR A 210 -3.60 -21.33 17.12
N ASP A 211 -2.64 -20.42 16.98
CA ASP A 211 -2.61 -19.50 15.84
C ASP A 211 -1.41 -19.77 14.93
N GLY A 212 -0.61 -20.82 15.15
CA GLY A 212 0.58 -21.11 14.34
C GLY A 212 1.86 -20.51 14.92
N THR A 213 2.83 -20.18 14.07
CA THR A 213 4.18 -19.75 14.48
C THR A 213 4.45 -18.31 14.08
N VAL A 214 5.04 -17.53 14.99
CA VAL A 214 5.64 -16.24 14.65
C VAL A 214 7.14 -16.43 14.47
N GLU A 215 7.66 -15.99 13.34
CA GLU A 215 9.06 -16.00 12.98
C GLU A 215 9.58 -14.56 12.89
N VAL A 216 10.71 -14.30 13.54
CA VAL A 216 11.45 -13.04 13.43
C VAL A 216 12.83 -13.36 12.89
N SER A 217 13.21 -12.77 11.77
CA SER A 217 14.53 -12.98 11.19
C SER A 217 15.23 -11.68 10.87
N LEU A 218 16.57 -11.72 10.93
CA LEU A 218 17.44 -10.65 10.46
C LEU A 218 18.21 -11.14 9.24
N SER A 219 18.12 -10.37 8.16
CA SER A 219 18.96 -10.54 6.98
C SER A 219 19.52 -9.19 6.51
N ARG A 220 20.59 -9.25 5.73
CA ARG A 220 21.05 -8.12 4.93
C ARG A 220 20.43 -8.25 3.54
N THR A 221 19.84 -7.17 3.05
CA THR A 221 19.21 -7.12 1.74
C THR A 221 20.16 -6.47 0.72
N ASP A 222 20.24 -7.04 -0.48
CA ASP A 222 21.07 -6.52 -1.58
C ASP A 222 20.41 -5.35 -2.33
N ALA A 223 19.08 -5.32 -2.36
CA ALA A 223 18.29 -4.27 -3.00
C ALA A 223 17.12 -3.82 -2.12
N LEU A 224 17.06 -2.52 -1.82
CA LEU A 224 15.99 -1.98 -0.99
C LEU A 224 14.65 -1.90 -1.75
N PRO A 225 13.51 -2.11 -1.06
CA PRO A 225 12.20 -1.81 -1.62
C PRO A 225 12.11 -0.38 -2.14
N PRO A 226 11.35 -0.13 -3.23
CA PRO A 226 11.28 1.19 -3.85
C PRO A 226 10.85 2.31 -2.91
N ALA A 227 9.93 2.02 -1.98
CA ALA A 227 9.47 2.94 -0.94
C ALA A 227 10.60 3.54 -0.08
N LEU A 228 11.73 2.84 0.05
CA LEU A 228 12.85 3.25 0.89
C LEU A 228 13.94 4.02 0.13
N LEU A 229 13.89 4.03 -1.21
CA LEU A 229 14.96 4.60 -2.04
C LEU A 229 15.10 6.13 -1.88
N GLN A 230 14.01 6.79 -1.50
CA GLN A 230 13.98 8.24 -1.25
C GLN A 230 14.28 8.61 0.21
N LEU A 231 14.41 7.61 1.10
CA LEU A 231 14.69 7.85 2.51
C LEU A 231 16.19 7.95 2.77
N PRO A 232 16.61 8.73 3.79
CA PRO A 232 17.98 8.72 4.24
C PRO A 232 18.43 7.30 4.58
N TRP A 233 19.65 6.93 4.20
CA TRP A 233 20.19 5.58 4.45
C TRP A 233 20.15 5.16 5.93
N ARG A 234 20.09 6.12 6.86
CA ARG A 234 19.97 5.84 8.30
C ARG A 234 18.60 5.29 8.70
N ASP A 235 17.57 5.66 7.94
CA ASP A 235 16.16 5.34 8.20
C ASP A 235 15.68 4.14 7.38
N SER A 236 16.48 3.70 6.40
CA SER A 236 16.24 2.48 5.62
C SER A 236 17.30 1.42 5.91
N GLY A 237 18.58 1.74 5.73
CA GLY A 237 19.69 0.82 5.93
C GLY A 237 19.58 -0.49 5.15
N PRO A 238 20.58 -1.37 5.20
CA PRO A 238 20.55 -2.61 4.44
C PRO A 238 20.02 -3.80 5.25
N PHE A 239 19.58 -3.61 6.50
CA PHE A 239 19.20 -4.70 7.38
C PHE A 239 17.68 -4.79 7.53
N ALA A 240 17.14 -5.96 7.18
CA ALA A 240 15.72 -6.26 7.23
C ALA A 240 15.41 -7.17 8.43
N TYR A 241 14.58 -6.68 9.34
CA TYR A 241 13.95 -7.46 10.40
C TYR A 241 12.57 -7.89 9.95
N ALA A 242 12.45 -9.11 9.43
CA ALA A 242 11.18 -9.65 8.97
C ALA A 242 10.44 -10.31 10.13
N VAL A 243 9.23 -9.84 10.43
CA VAL A 243 8.30 -10.45 11.38
C VAL A 243 7.19 -11.10 10.56
N ARG A 244 7.18 -12.44 10.56
CA ARG A 244 6.33 -13.26 9.70
C ARG A 244 5.43 -14.15 10.53
N TRP A 245 4.18 -14.29 10.11
CA TRP A 245 3.26 -15.26 10.66
C TRP A 245 3.12 -16.45 9.73
N ARG A 246 3.25 -17.65 10.30
CA ARG A 246 3.01 -18.93 9.60
C ARG A 246 1.84 -19.62 10.28
N SER A 247 0.73 -19.74 9.58
CA SER A 247 -0.48 -20.38 10.10
C SER A 247 -0.27 -21.88 10.35
N GLY A 248 0.66 -22.50 9.62
CA GLY A 248 0.86 -23.96 9.60
C GLY A 248 -0.04 -24.68 8.59
N SER A 249 -0.90 -23.95 7.88
CA SER A 249 -1.75 -24.43 6.78
C SER A 249 -1.33 -23.71 5.48
N PRO A 250 -0.44 -24.31 4.67
CA PRO A 250 -0.01 -23.69 3.41
C PRO A 250 -1.17 -23.53 2.41
N GLU A 251 -2.20 -24.36 2.52
CA GLU A 251 -3.41 -24.27 1.70
C GLU A 251 -4.21 -23.00 2.01
N ASP A 252 -4.41 -22.67 3.29
CA ASP A 252 -5.09 -21.42 3.66
C ASP A 252 -4.25 -20.19 3.31
N GLU A 253 -2.91 -20.26 3.45
CA GLU A 253 -2.01 -19.15 3.10
C GLU A 253 -2.01 -18.82 1.60
N ALA A 254 -2.23 -19.82 0.74
CA ALA A 254 -2.27 -19.66 -0.71
C ALA A 254 -3.68 -19.38 -1.26
N SER A 255 -4.72 -19.46 -0.43
CA SER A 255 -6.11 -19.33 -0.87
C SER A 255 -6.59 -17.89 -0.89
N ASP A 256 -7.28 -17.50 -1.96
CA ASP A 256 -8.02 -16.23 -2.03
C ASP A 256 -9.26 -16.23 -1.11
N HIS A 257 -9.69 -17.40 -0.67
CA HIS A 257 -10.82 -17.62 0.22
C HIS A 257 -10.38 -18.50 1.40
N PRO A 258 -9.56 -17.97 2.31
CA PRO A 258 -9.06 -18.73 3.45
C PRO A 258 -10.21 -19.16 4.37
N SER A 259 -10.00 -20.26 5.09
CA SER A 259 -10.99 -20.72 6.07
C SER A 259 -11.26 -19.68 7.17
N SER A 260 -12.45 -19.72 7.77
CA SER A 260 -12.80 -18.82 8.87
C SER A 260 -11.85 -18.96 10.07
N VAL A 261 -11.33 -20.17 10.31
CA VAL A 261 -10.33 -20.44 11.35
C VAL A 261 -9.02 -19.71 11.06
N HIS A 262 -8.55 -19.74 9.81
CA HIS A 262 -7.36 -18.97 9.39
C HIS A 262 -7.58 -17.47 9.59
N VAL A 263 -8.72 -16.93 9.13
CA VAL A 263 -9.03 -15.50 9.29
C VAL A 263 -9.06 -15.08 10.75
N VAL A 264 -9.63 -15.90 11.64
CA VAL A 264 -9.67 -15.64 13.08
C VAL A 264 -8.26 -15.71 13.70
N ALA A 265 -7.46 -16.72 13.35
CA ALA A 265 -6.08 -16.83 13.84
C ALA A 265 -5.22 -15.63 13.41
N ARG A 266 -5.34 -15.23 12.13
CA ARG A 266 -4.68 -14.06 11.57
C ARG A 266 -5.10 -12.77 12.27
N SER A 267 -6.40 -12.61 12.55
CA SER A 267 -6.92 -11.45 13.28
C SER A 267 -6.35 -11.35 14.71
N ARG A 268 -6.16 -12.48 15.40
CA ARG A 268 -5.54 -12.52 16.73
C ARG A 268 -4.05 -12.24 16.71
N ILE A 269 -3.33 -12.71 15.69
CA ILE A 269 -1.87 -12.57 15.62
C ILE A 269 -1.40 -11.23 15.04
N ALA A 270 -2.23 -10.55 14.25
CA ALA A 270 -1.93 -9.23 13.68
C ALA A 270 -1.37 -8.22 14.72
N PRO A 271 -2.04 -7.95 15.85
CA PRO A 271 -1.51 -7.03 16.86
C PRO A 271 -0.23 -7.53 17.53
N VAL A 272 0.03 -8.85 17.55
CA VAL A 272 1.27 -9.42 18.08
C VAL A 272 2.44 -9.12 17.12
N VAL A 273 2.24 -9.33 15.83
CA VAL A 273 3.24 -9.02 14.79
C VAL A 273 3.57 -7.53 14.78
N GLU A 274 2.55 -6.67 14.81
CA GLU A 274 2.72 -5.21 14.89
C GLU A 274 3.50 -4.81 16.13
N LYS A 275 3.16 -5.36 17.31
CA LYS A 275 3.86 -5.05 18.55
C LYS A 275 5.33 -5.50 18.53
N VAL A 276 5.64 -6.65 17.92
CA VAL A 276 7.03 -7.09 17.74
C VAL A 276 7.79 -6.13 16.83
N ALA A 277 7.21 -5.73 15.69
CA ALA A 277 7.81 -4.73 14.82
C ALA A 277 8.05 -3.39 15.55
N ALA A 278 7.07 -2.92 16.34
CA ALA A 278 7.16 -1.72 17.16
C ALA A 278 8.31 -1.74 18.17
N VAL A 279 8.58 -2.92 18.76
CA VAL A 279 9.68 -3.08 19.72
C VAL A 279 11.03 -2.92 19.01
N PHE A 280 11.19 -3.49 17.81
CA PHE A 280 12.41 -3.32 17.03
C PHE A 280 12.57 -1.88 16.56
N GLU A 281 11.53 -1.27 16.00
CA GLU A 281 11.59 0.12 15.51
C GLU A 281 12.04 1.08 16.61
N ARG A 282 11.47 0.97 17.82
CA ARG A 282 11.90 1.77 18.98
C ARG A 282 13.33 1.50 19.44
N ALA A 283 13.85 0.29 19.20
CA ALA A 283 15.18 -0.10 19.65
C ALA A 283 16.29 0.30 18.67
N VAL A 284 16.03 0.25 17.35
CA VAL A 284 17.07 0.47 16.32
C VAL A 284 16.79 1.60 15.34
N ALA A 285 15.62 2.24 15.44
CA ALA A 285 15.05 3.13 14.43
C ALA A 285 14.95 2.46 13.05
N GLY A 286 14.29 3.14 12.12
CA GLY A 286 14.12 2.67 10.75
C GLY A 286 12.71 2.88 10.24
N THR A 287 12.37 2.18 9.15
CA THR A 287 11.06 2.27 8.51
C THR A 287 10.43 0.88 8.44
N VAL A 288 9.22 0.74 8.96
CA VAL A 288 8.44 -0.49 8.87
C VAL A 288 7.62 -0.48 7.59
N LEU A 289 7.74 -1.55 6.80
CA LEU A 289 6.88 -1.81 5.65
C LEU A 289 5.93 -2.97 5.95
N ASP A 290 4.72 -2.89 5.39
CA ASP A 290 3.85 -4.07 5.25
C ASP A 290 4.35 -5.03 4.16
N ASP A 291 3.62 -6.12 3.94
CA ASP A 291 3.98 -7.13 2.93
C ASP A 291 3.84 -6.61 1.49
N ALA A 292 3.04 -5.56 1.27
CA ALA A 292 2.90 -4.87 -0.01
C ALA A 292 4.00 -3.83 -0.25
N GLY A 293 4.86 -3.56 0.73
CA GLY A 293 5.94 -2.59 0.62
C GLY A 293 5.52 -1.14 0.88
N PHE A 294 4.34 -0.91 1.48
CA PHE A 294 3.94 0.42 1.95
C PHE A 294 4.45 0.65 3.36
N ALA A 295 4.90 1.89 3.62
CA ALA A 295 5.31 2.27 4.97
C ALA A 295 4.11 2.29 5.91
N VAL A 296 4.29 1.70 7.09
CA VAL A 296 3.30 1.70 8.16
C VAL A 296 3.94 2.34 9.39
N GLY A 297 3.27 3.34 9.96
CA GLY A 297 3.65 3.85 11.28
C GLY A 297 3.24 2.84 12.33
N VAL A 298 4.11 2.59 13.32
CA VAL A 298 3.79 1.75 14.48
C VAL A 298 3.53 2.59 15.72
#